data_AF-A0A2N6NCU8-F1
#
_entry.id   AF-A0A2N6NCU8-F1
#
_cell.length_a   1.000
_cell.length_b   1.000
_cell.length_c   1.000
_cell.angle_alpha   90.00
_cell.angle_beta   90.00
_cell.angle_gamma   90.00
#
_symmetry.space_group_name_H-M   'P 1'
#
loop_
_entity.id
_entity.type
_entity.pdbx_description
1 polymer ?
#
loop_
_entity_poly.entity_id
_entity_poly.type
_entity_poly.pdbx_seq_one_letter_code
_entity_poly.pdbx_strand_id
1 'polypeptide(L)'
;MTLTVLSDDQVNSILESLTLDELEEFRRVLAEALHEFSTGSQVDGADAFQQPHRITTQHPETKATTLYMPSCGPQGMGCKVVSLTTSAAMQDPSVKPISPTGVVNLFSPGGELTGVVHASSLTAFRTALGSACLVSRRNHVRDITVFGSGSQAYWHVRLALMMRGSTVRHVYIINHRFSESAALILKRFSIIPQAIKEREGWANAKFSILTPTFHEFDRLQKEYLRASDVIYCCTPSRKELFDAHILTNHEGRKKGRLIVAVGSFTPEMRELPELLLHRVTKHHDKHDKPHRHFHKHAEEGGVIVVDTLEGVLKEAGEIISAQIPATHLVELGELVMLHKLRVEESEAEASASDATSEFERTDTTDSGSAMSGVYASQPSRPASPASSTSSNHKSTFHLPFRSKSGSSADQGEKKKKEDHMVRWLRDGTVVYKSVGLGLMDLVIGTHLINVASRKNVGTRIEEF
;
A
#
# COMPACT_ATOMS: atom_id res chain seq x y z
N MET A 1 2.23 31.90 -11.97
CA MET A 1 2.94 30.70 -11.48
C MET A 1 3.40 29.90 -12.70
N THR A 2 3.96 28.69 -12.54
CA THR A 2 4.21 27.79 -13.68
C THR A 2 3.40 26.51 -13.50
N LEU A 3 2.38 26.31 -14.34
CA LEU A 3 1.61 25.07 -14.38
C LEU A 3 2.35 24.02 -15.20
N THR A 4 2.48 22.79 -14.70
CA THR A 4 3.06 21.66 -15.44
C THR A 4 1.98 20.65 -15.86
N VAL A 5 1.90 20.36 -17.16
CA VAL A 5 0.98 19.38 -17.74
C VAL A 5 1.75 18.16 -18.27
N LEU A 6 1.35 16.95 -17.86
CA LEU A 6 1.99 15.69 -18.26
C LEU A 6 0.99 14.75 -18.97
N SER A 7 1.31 14.40 -20.22
CA SER A 7 0.60 13.35 -20.99
C SER A 7 0.95 11.93 -20.49
N ASP A 8 0.14 10.91 -20.83
CA ASP A 8 0.45 9.53 -20.39
C ASP A 8 1.79 9.03 -20.95
N ASP A 9 2.18 9.45 -22.16
CA ASP A 9 3.47 9.10 -22.76
C ASP A 9 4.65 9.73 -22.01
N GLN A 10 4.50 10.99 -21.57
CA GLN A 10 5.48 11.67 -20.73
C GLN A 10 5.58 11.02 -19.34
N VAL A 11 4.44 10.66 -18.75
CA VAL A 11 4.38 9.90 -17.49
C VAL A 11 5.07 8.54 -17.63
N ASN A 12 4.74 7.73 -18.65
CA ASN A 12 5.41 6.44 -18.89
C ASN A 12 6.92 6.63 -19.12
N SER A 13 7.33 7.62 -19.94
CA SER A 13 8.74 7.89 -20.22
C SER A 13 9.55 8.18 -18.94
N ILE A 14 9.02 9.00 -18.04
CA ILE A 14 9.66 9.27 -16.74
C ILE A 14 9.71 7.99 -15.88
N LEU A 15 8.58 7.28 -15.76
CA LEU A 15 8.43 6.17 -14.82
C LEU A 15 9.13 4.87 -15.26
N GLU A 16 9.24 4.60 -16.56
CA GLU A 16 9.94 3.42 -17.08
C GLU A 16 11.46 3.58 -17.07
N SER A 17 11.94 4.82 -17.16
CA SER A 17 13.35 5.20 -17.17
C SER A 17 13.97 5.40 -15.78
N LEU A 18 13.19 5.23 -14.70
CA LEU A 18 13.70 5.40 -13.33
C LEU A 18 14.92 4.52 -13.05
N THR A 19 15.86 5.07 -12.28
CA THR A 19 16.89 4.26 -11.61
C THR A 19 16.29 3.56 -10.37
N LEU A 20 17.05 2.64 -9.76
CA LEU A 20 16.62 2.03 -8.49
C LEU A 20 16.53 3.08 -7.37
N ASP A 21 17.45 4.05 -7.34
CA ASP A 21 17.46 5.11 -6.32
C ASP A 21 16.29 6.07 -6.48
N GLU A 22 15.91 6.42 -7.72
CA GLU A 22 14.71 7.23 -7.99
C GLU A 22 13.43 6.45 -7.62
N LEU A 23 13.36 5.15 -7.94
CA LEU A 23 12.23 4.32 -7.52
C LEU A 23 12.13 4.23 -5.99
N GLU A 24 13.26 4.15 -5.30
CA GLU A 24 13.32 4.13 -3.83
C GLU A 24 12.97 5.51 -3.23
N GLU A 25 13.28 6.63 -3.90
CA GLU A 25 12.77 7.97 -3.56
C GLU A 25 11.23 8.00 -3.61
N PHE A 26 10.63 7.58 -4.73
CA PHE A 26 9.17 7.45 -4.86
C PHE A 26 8.55 6.54 -3.79
N ARG A 27 9.20 5.39 -3.49
CA ARG A 27 8.73 4.43 -2.49
C ARG A 27 8.80 5.00 -1.07
N ARG A 28 9.87 5.72 -0.72
CA ARG A 28 10.04 6.39 0.57
C ARG A 28 8.98 7.48 0.76
N VAL A 29 8.81 8.36 -0.23
CA VAL A 29 7.80 9.44 -0.20
C VAL A 29 6.39 8.89 0.00
N LEU A 30 6.02 7.79 -0.65
CA LEU A 30 4.73 7.14 -0.40
C LEU A 30 4.63 6.52 1.00
N ALA A 31 5.70 5.84 1.45
CA ALA A 31 5.72 5.18 2.75
C ALA A 31 5.63 6.20 3.91
N GLU A 32 6.27 7.35 3.80
CA GLU A 32 6.22 8.44 4.78
C GLU A 32 4.80 9.01 4.89
N ALA A 33 4.18 9.38 3.76
CA ALA A 33 2.81 9.90 3.77
C ALA A 33 1.77 8.87 4.25
N LEU A 34 1.91 7.58 3.89
CA LEU A 34 1.04 6.52 4.42
C LEU A 34 1.23 6.32 5.93
N HIS A 35 2.47 6.41 6.43
CA HIS A 35 2.75 6.30 7.85
C HIS A 35 2.09 7.43 8.64
N GLU A 36 2.32 8.68 8.24
CA GLU A 36 1.71 9.87 8.88
C GLU A 36 0.18 9.82 8.87
N PHE A 37 -0.42 9.33 7.77
CA PHE A 37 -1.86 9.08 7.67
C PHE A 37 -2.34 8.05 8.70
N SER A 38 -1.76 6.85 8.71
CA SER A 38 -2.20 5.76 9.60
C SER A 38 -1.91 6.01 11.08
N THR A 39 -0.85 6.76 11.42
CA THR A 39 -0.55 7.14 12.82
C THR A 39 -1.34 8.36 13.30
N GLY A 40 -2.15 8.98 12.43
CA GLY A 40 -3.03 10.08 12.80
C GLY A 40 -2.30 11.39 13.09
N SER A 41 -1.32 11.77 12.27
CA SER A 41 -0.63 13.06 12.38
C SER A 41 -1.63 14.23 12.42
N GLN A 42 -1.58 15.02 13.49
CA GLN A 42 -2.43 16.18 13.70
C GLN A 42 -1.66 17.47 13.42
N VAL A 43 -2.28 18.43 12.73
CA VAL A 43 -1.81 19.82 12.67
C VAL A 43 -2.86 20.68 13.40
N ASP A 44 -2.42 21.42 14.41
CA ASP A 44 -3.27 22.29 15.25
C ASP A 44 -4.55 21.62 15.82
N GLY A 45 -4.51 20.30 16.03
CA GLY A 45 -5.62 19.51 16.56
C GLY A 45 -6.65 19.05 15.53
N ALA A 46 -6.35 19.15 14.24
CA ALA A 46 -7.11 18.57 13.14
C ALA A 46 -6.28 17.54 12.36
N ASP A 47 -6.94 16.56 11.75
CA ASP A 47 -6.30 15.54 10.91
C ASP A 47 -5.53 16.20 9.76
N ALA A 48 -4.22 15.92 9.67
CA ALA A 48 -3.36 16.49 8.62
C ALA A 48 -3.75 16.03 7.21
N PHE A 49 -4.50 14.92 7.10
CA PHE A 49 -4.95 14.34 5.85
C PHE A 49 -6.47 14.21 5.83
N GLN A 50 -7.08 14.64 4.73
CA GLN A 50 -8.53 14.48 4.51
C GLN A 50 -8.75 13.64 3.26
N GLN A 51 -9.49 12.54 3.40
CA GLN A 51 -9.79 11.60 2.32
C GLN A 51 -11.32 11.46 2.17
N PRO A 52 -12.01 12.46 1.59
CA PRO A 52 -13.45 12.37 1.38
C PRO A 52 -13.82 11.20 0.47
N HIS A 53 -15.04 10.69 0.62
CA HIS A 53 -15.52 9.61 -0.23
C HIS A 53 -15.59 10.03 -1.69
N ARG A 54 -15.34 9.08 -2.59
CA ARG A 54 -15.44 9.30 -4.05
C ARG A 54 -16.85 9.78 -4.41
N ILE A 55 -16.95 10.91 -5.09
CA ILE A 55 -18.21 11.45 -5.62
C ILE A 55 -18.38 10.92 -7.04
N THR A 56 -19.61 10.65 -7.47
CA THR A 56 -19.89 10.10 -8.81
C THR A 56 -20.98 10.89 -9.52
N THR A 57 -20.78 11.20 -10.80
CA THR A 57 -21.81 11.72 -11.70
C THR A 57 -22.00 10.80 -12.91
N GLN A 58 -23.14 10.92 -13.59
CA GLN A 58 -23.41 10.20 -14.84
C GLN A 58 -23.78 11.19 -15.94
N HIS A 59 -23.16 11.05 -17.11
CA HIS A 59 -23.51 11.83 -18.29
C HIS A 59 -24.80 11.26 -18.92
N PRO A 60 -25.85 12.06 -19.14
CA PRO A 60 -27.19 11.56 -19.45
C PRO A 60 -27.28 10.83 -20.80
N GLU A 61 -26.51 11.27 -21.80
CA GLU A 61 -26.49 10.70 -23.15
C GLU A 61 -25.57 9.47 -23.22
N THR A 62 -24.25 9.69 -23.17
CA THR A 62 -23.20 8.64 -23.26
C THR A 62 -23.20 7.59 -22.14
N LYS A 63 -23.97 7.77 -21.07
CA LYS A 63 -23.95 6.97 -19.82
C LYS A 63 -22.56 6.85 -19.18
N ALA A 64 -21.64 7.75 -19.52
CA ALA A 64 -20.32 7.82 -18.91
C ALA A 64 -20.46 8.12 -17.41
N THR A 65 -19.84 7.29 -16.58
CA THR A 65 -19.76 7.50 -15.13
C THR A 65 -18.44 8.20 -14.83
N THR A 66 -18.49 9.37 -14.19
CA THR A 66 -17.30 10.14 -13.81
C THR A 66 -17.14 10.12 -12.30
N LEU A 67 -15.97 9.69 -11.85
CA LEU A 67 -15.61 9.60 -10.44
C LEU A 67 -14.64 10.74 -10.10
N TYR A 68 -14.94 11.44 -9.00
CA TYR A 68 -14.12 12.50 -8.42
C TYR A 68 -13.57 11.97 -7.09
N MET A 69 -12.26 11.89 -6.98
CA MET A 69 -11.53 11.41 -5.81
C MET A 69 -10.68 12.56 -5.27
N PRO A 70 -11.27 13.43 -4.42
CA PRO A 70 -10.53 14.50 -3.75
C PRO A 70 -9.62 13.94 -2.65
N SER A 71 -8.55 14.67 -2.36
CA SER A 71 -7.60 14.36 -1.29
C SER A 71 -6.94 15.66 -0.82
N CYS A 72 -6.68 15.78 0.47
CA CYS A 72 -5.91 16.89 1.05
C CYS A 72 -4.85 16.33 2.00
N GLY A 73 -3.69 17.00 2.06
CA GLY A 73 -2.58 16.68 2.94
C GLY A 73 -1.58 17.84 3.05
N PRO A 74 -0.46 17.69 3.78
CA PRO A 74 0.57 18.73 3.94
C PRO A 74 1.15 19.24 2.60
N GLN A 75 1.20 18.37 1.59
CA GLN A 75 1.62 18.69 0.22
C GLN A 75 0.63 19.57 -0.58
N GLY A 76 -0.56 19.88 -0.04
CA GLY A 76 -1.63 20.60 -0.71
C GLY A 76 -2.84 19.73 -1.02
N MET A 77 -3.55 20.05 -2.11
CA MET A 77 -4.81 19.39 -2.48
C MET A 77 -4.69 18.66 -3.81
N GLY A 78 -5.42 17.56 -3.96
CA GLY A 78 -5.49 16.79 -5.19
C GLY A 78 -6.92 16.39 -5.51
N CYS A 79 -7.26 16.32 -6.79
CA CYS A 79 -8.50 15.71 -7.24
C CYS A 79 -8.28 14.89 -8.51
N LYS A 80 -8.39 13.56 -8.37
CA LYS A 80 -8.42 12.67 -9.52
C LYS A 80 -9.82 12.58 -10.09
N VAL A 81 -9.96 12.90 -11.37
CA VAL A 81 -11.21 12.83 -12.12
C VAL A 81 -11.05 11.77 -13.21
N VAL A 82 -11.84 10.70 -13.16
CA VAL A 82 -11.78 9.58 -14.12
C VAL A 82 -13.18 9.24 -14.62
N SER A 83 -13.35 9.18 -15.94
CA SER A 83 -14.57 8.78 -16.62
C SER A 83 -14.43 7.38 -17.24
N LEU A 84 -15.45 6.55 -17.10
CA LEU A 84 -15.56 5.23 -17.73
C LEU A 84 -17.02 4.82 -17.95
N THR A 85 -17.27 3.86 -18.84
CA THR A 85 -18.56 3.14 -18.86
C THR A 85 -18.55 2.04 -17.79
N THR A 86 -19.59 1.97 -16.96
CA THR A 86 -19.73 0.90 -15.96
C THR A 86 -20.23 -0.40 -16.59
N SER A 87 -19.97 -1.55 -15.94
CA SER A 87 -20.47 -2.85 -16.42
C SER A 87 -22.00 -2.93 -16.52
N ALA A 88 -22.73 -2.09 -15.78
CA ALA A 88 -24.19 -1.97 -15.90
C ALA A 88 -24.57 -1.21 -17.18
N ALA A 89 -23.94 -0.06 -17.45
CA ALA A 89 -24.16 0.69 -18.69
C ALA A 89 -23.73 -0.09 -19.94
N MET A 90 -22.74 -0.98 -19.85
CA MET A 90 -22.35 -1.89 -20.94
C MET A 90 -23.41 -2.96 -21.31
N GLN A 91 -24.50 -3.10 -20.55
CA GLN A 91 -25.62 -3.98 -20.91
C GLN A 91 -26.57 -3.34 -21.93
N ASP A 92 -26.54 -2.01 -22.07
CA ASP A 92 -27.29 -1.28 -23.07
C ASP A 92 -26.51 -1.28 -24.40
N PRO A 93 -27.03 -1.92 -25.47
CA PRO A 93 -26.33 -2.02 -26.75
C PRO A 93 -26.18 -0.68 -27.49
N SER A 94 -26.88 0.38 -27.06
CA SER A 94 -26.70 1.74 -27.60
C SER A 94 -25.49 2.47 -27.01
N VAL A 95 -24.97 2.02 -25.86
CA VAL A 95 -23.87 2.67 -25.15
C VAL A 95 -22.53 2.27 -25.76
N LYS A 96 -21.83 3.24 -26.38
CA LYS A 96 -20.45 3.07 -26.82
C LYS A 96 -19.51 2.97 -25.60
N PRO A 97 -18.74 1.88 -25.42
CA PRO A 97 -17.86 1.75 -24.27
C PRO A 97 -16.74 2.80 -24.24
N ILE A 98 -16.59 3.46 -23.10
CA ILE A 98 -15.51 4.38 -22.77
C ILE A 98 -14.54 3.66 -21.84
N SER A 99 -13.31 3.44 -22.31
CA SER A 99 -12.20 2.95 -21.49
C SER A 99 -11.86 4.00 -20.40
N PRO A 100 -11.46 3.59 -19.19
CA PRO A 100 -11.12 4.51 -18.12
C PRO A 100 -10.06 5.53 -18.55
N THR A 101 -10.42 6.81 -18.51
CA THR A 101 -9.56 7.94 -18.89
C THR A 101 -9.79 9.11 -17.94
N GLY A 102 -8.77 9.95 -17.73
CA GLY A 102 -8.86 11.02 -16.73
C GLY A 102 -7.53 11.66 -16.35
N VAL A 103 -7.59 12.56 -15.38
CA VAL A 103 -6.45 13.35 -14.89
C VAL A 103 -6.42 13.40 -13.37
N VAL A 104 -5.23 13.64 -12.81
CA VAL A 104 -5.02 14.10 -11.44
C VAL A 104 -4.68 15.58 -11.50
N ASN A 105 -5.52 16.41 -10.90
CA ASN A 105 -5.27 17.84 -10.70
C ASN A 105 -4.59 18.00 -9.35
N LEU A 106 -3.51 18.79 -9.29
CA LEU A 106 -2.65 18.97 -8.13
C LEU A 106 -2.53 20.46 -7.83
N PHE A 107 -2.78 20.82 -6.58
CA PHE A 107 -2.79 22.19 -6.09
C PHE A 107 -1.82 22.34 -4.93
N SER A 108 -1.17 23.49 -4.84
CA SER A 108 -0.39 23.91 -3.68
C SER A 108 -1.26 23.99 -2.41
N PRO A 109 -0.67 24.12 -1.21
CA PRO A 109 -1.41 24.52 -0.02
C PRO A 109 -2.11 25.89 -0.12
N GLY A 110 -1.63 26.79 -1.00
CA GLY A 110 -2.27 28.08 -1.29
C GLY A 110 -3.51 27.99 -2.18
N GLY A 111 -3.77 26.83 -2.79
CA GLY A 111 -4.89 26.60 -3.70
C GLY A 111 -4.59 26.90 -5.18
N GLU A 112 -3.36 27.27 -5.53
CA GLU A 112 -2.95 27.45 -6.92
C GLU A 112 -2.71 26.09 -7.61
N LEU A 113 -3.13 25.94 -8.87
CA LEU A 113 -2.95 24.71 -9.64
C LEU A 113 -1.50 24.57 -10.11
N THR A 114 -0.78 23.57 -9.59
CA THR A 114 0.64 23.33 -9.89
C THR A 114 0.84 22.25 -10.95
N GLY A 115 -0.09 21.29 -11.06
CA GLY A 115 0.05 20.17 -11.98
C GLY A 115 -1.25 19.57 -12.50
N VAL A 116 -1.25 19.15 -13.76
CA VAL A 116 -2.27 18.27 -14.36
C VAL A 116 -1.57 17.06 -14.96
N VAL A 117 -1.82 15.88 -14.41
CA VAL A 117 -1.15 14.63 -14.80
C VAL A 117 -2.17 13.64 -15.34
N HIS A 118 -1.92 13.03 -16.50
CA HIS A 118 -2.78 11.96 -17.01
C HIS A 118 -2.85 10.77 -16.05
N ALA A 119 -4.06 10.34 -15.70
CA ALA A 119 -4.28 9.46 -14.54
C ALA A 119 -3.97 7.98 -14.78
N SER A 120 -3.92 7.51 -16.03
CA SER A 120 -3.81 6.07 -16.37
C SER A 120 -2.52 5.45 -15.80
N SER A 121 -1.36 5.89 -16.27
CA SER A 121 -0.09 5.28 -15.89
C SER A 121 0.33 5.66 -14.47
N LEU A 122 0.00 6.88 -14.02
CA LEU A 122 0.16 7.31 -12.63
C LEU A 122 -0.64 6.42 -11.65
N THR A 123 -1.93 6.14 -11.92
CA THR A 123 -2.77 5.30 -11.05
C THR A 123 -2.22 3.87 -10.94
N ALA A 124 -1.71 3.30 -12.03
CA ALA A 124 -1.16 1.94 -12.00
C ALA A 124 0.20 1.88 -11.28
N PHE A 125 1.08 2.87 -11.50
CA PHE A 125 2.36 2.99 -10.82
C PHE A 125 2.21 3.24 -9.31
N ARG A 126 1.33 4.16 -8.89
CA ARG A 126 1.13 4.48 -7.46
C ARG A 126 0.46 3.34 -6.69
N THR A 127 -0.44 2.56 -7.31
CA THR A 127 -0.94 1.31 -6.70
C THR A 127 0.19 0.28 -6.56
N ALA A 128 1.00 0.09 -7.61
CA ALA A 128 2.13 -0.83 -7.57
C ALA A 128 3.16 -0.45 -6.49
N LEU A 129 3.46 0.83 -6.30
CA LEU A 129 4.33 1.35 -5.25
C LEU A 129 3.86 0.97 -3.84
N GLY A 130 2.54 1.00 -3.56
CA GLY A 130 2.00 0.54 -2.28
C GLY A 130 2.36 -0.93 -2.02
N SER A 131 2.23 -1.80 -3.02
CA SER A 131 2.70 -3.19 -2.91
C SER A 131 4.22 -3.31 -2.84
N ALA A 132 4.97 -2.41 -3.49
CA ALA A 132 6.43 -2.39 -3.52
C ALA A 132 7.04 -2.16 -2.14
N CYS A 133 6.35 -1.42 -1.25
CA CYS A 133 6.69 -1.31 0.17
C CYS A 133 6.72 -2.66 0.90
N LEU A 134 5.94 -3.65 0.47
CA LEU A 134 5.97 -5.01 1.01
C LEU A 134 6.96 -5.91 0.26
N VAL A 135 7.14 -5.71 -1.06
CA VAL A 135 8.17 -6.40 -1.87
C VAL A 135 9.58 -6.10 -1.33
N SER A 136 9.86 -4.85 -0.91
CA SER A 136 11.15 -4.48 -0.32
C SER A 136 11.49 -5.28 0.93
N ARG A 137 10.48 -5.67 1.73
CA ARG A 137 10.63 -6.44 2.96
C ARG A 137 10.89 -7.93 2.74
N ARG A 138 10.63 -8.49 1.56
CA ARG A 138 10.80 -9.94 1.29
C ARG A 138 12.27 -10.35 1.29
N ASN A 139 12.58 -11.51 1.85
CA ASN A 139 13.95 -12.05 1.78
C ASN A 139 14.35 -12.48 0.37
N HIS A 140 13.42 -13.08 -0.38
CA HIS A 140 13.66 -13.61 -1.72
C HIS A 140 12.43 -13.44 -2.60
N VAL A 141 12.64 -13.14 -3.89
CA VAL A 141 11.58 -13.09 -4.91
C VAL A 141 12.15 -13.70 -6.18
N ARG A 142 11.76 -14.95 -6.47
CA ARG A 142 12.23 -15.74 -7.61
C ARG A 142 11.13 -15.95 -8.64
N ASP A 143 9.95 -16.29 -8.16
CA ASP A 143 8.85 -16.72 -8.99
C ASP A 143 7.65 -15.78 -8.74
N ILE A 144 7.16 -15.11 -9.78
CA ILE A 144 6.05 -14.14 -9.69
C ILE A 144 4.87 -14.66 -10.52
N THR A 145 3.69 -14.76 -9.93
CA THR A 145 2.44 -14.97 -10.68
C THR A 145 1.68 -13.66 -10.73
N VAL A 146 1.13 -13.29 -11.88
CA VAL A 146 0.23 -12.15 -12.04
C VAL A 146 -1.03 -12.56 -12.78
N PHE A 147 -2.19 -12.25 -12.21
CA PHE A 147 -3.47 -12.36 -12.87
C PHE A 147 -3.81 -11.05 -13.58
N GLY A 148 -4.15 -11.14 -14.86
CA GLY A 148 -4.43 -10.01 -15.72
C GLY A 148 -3.24 -9.56 -16.56
N SER A 149 -3.53 -8.71 -17.55
CA SER A 149 -2.57 -8.25 -18.57
C SER A 149 -2.63 -6.74 -18.84
N GLY A 150 -3.32 -5.99 -17.98
CA GLY A 150 -3.44 -4.52 -18.08
C GLY A 150 -2.31 -3.76 -17.38
N SER A 151 -2.42 -2.43 -17.33
CA SER A 151 -1.40 -1.53 -16.74
C SER A 151 -1.07 -1.86 -15.28
N GLN A 152 -2.05 -2.29 -14.47
CA GLN A 152 -1.81 -2.73 -13.09
C GLN A 152 -0.85 -3.93 -13.06
N ALA A 153 -1.11 -4.97 -13.85
CA ALA A 153 -0.26 -6.17 -13.95
C ALA A 153 1.16 -5.81 -14.42
N TYR A 154 1.27 -4.93 -15.42
CA TYR A 154 2.56 -4.43 -15.91
C TYR A 154 3.35 -3.74 -14.81
N TRP A 155 2.79 -2.74 -14.14
CA TRP A 155 3.53 -1.94 -13.16
C TRP A 155 3.93 -2.74 -11.92
N HIS A 156 3.07 -3.63 -11.40
CA HIS A 156 3.42 -4.50 -10.27
C HIS A 156 4.62 -5.41 -10.60
N VAL A 157 4.62 -6.03 -11.78
CA VAL A 157 5.77 -6.84 -12.24
C VAL A 157 6.99 -5.97 -12.53
N ARG A 158 6.83 -4.81 -13.19
CA ARG A 158 7.92 -3.87 -13.51
C ARG A 158 8.67 -3.44 -12.25
N LEU A 159 7.96 -3.01 -11.20
CA LEU A 159 8.60 -2.57 -9.95
C LEU A 159 9.28 -3.74 -9.23
N ALA A 160 8.66 -4.92 -9.20
CA ALA A 160 9.29 -6.12 -8.63
C ALA A 160 10.59 -6.49 -9.36
N LEU A 161 10.65 -6.33 -10.69
CA LEU A 161 11.85 -6.56 -11.50
C LEU A 161 12.92 -5.48 -11.28
N MET A 162 12.56 -4.21 -11.11
CA MET A 162 13.51 -3.14 -10.79
C MET A 162 14.18 -3.38 -9.43
N MET A 163 13.39 -3.77 -8.42
CA MET A 163 13.87 -3.95 -7.05
C MET A 163 14.56 -5.30 -6.82
N ARG A 164 14.08 -6.38 -7.46
CA ARG A 164 14.46 -7.77 -7.16
C ARG A 164 14.91 -8.59 -8.38
N GLY A 165 15.09 -7.96 -9.54
CA GLY A 165 15.32 -8.67 -10.81
C GLY A 165 16.48 -9.67 -10.78
N SER A 166 17.55 -9.36 -10.05
CA SER A 166 18.69 -10.27 -9.81
C SER A 166 18.30 -11.64 -9.20
N THR A 167 17.20 -11.73 -8.45
CA THR A 167 16.67 -13.01 -7.92
C THR A 167 15.52 -13.59 -8.75
N VAL A 168 14.80 -12.78 -9.53
CA VAL A 168 13.65 -13.23 -10.34
C VAL A 168 14.10 -14.16 -11.47
N ARG A 169 13.38 -15.26 -11.67
CA ARG A 169 13.65 -16.28 -12.70
C ARG A 169 12.43 -16.57 -13.57
N HIS A 170 11.21 -16.50 -13.02
CA HIS A 170 9.98 -16.72 -13.78
C HIS A 170 8.90 -15.69 -13.46
N VAL A 171 8.19 -15.26 -14.51
CA VAL A 171 6.98 -14.44 -14.43
C VAL A 171 5.86 -15.19 -15.17
N TYR A 172 4.87 -15.64 -14.40
CA TYR A 172 3.70 -16.38 -14.87
C TYR A 172 2.51 -15.42 -15.00
N ILE A 173 2.14 -15.08 -16.23
CA ILE A 173 1.00 -14.21 -16.52
C ILE A 173 -0.23 -15.10 -16.78
N ILE A 174 -1.25 -15.02 -15.93
CA ILE A 174 -2.50 -15.75 -16.06
C ILE A 174 -3.59 -14.79 -16.55
N ASN A 175 -4.16 -15.04 -17.72
CA ASN A 175 -5.17 -14.16 -18.32
C ASN A 175 -6.40 -14.97 -18.78
N HIS A 176 -7.60 -14.41 -18.63
CA HIS A 176 -8.86 -15.12 -18.90
C HIS A 176 -9.02 -15.61 -20.36
N ARG A 177 -8.32 -14.98 -21.30
CA ARG A 177 -8.23 -15.36 -22.72
C ARG A 177 -6.91 -14.90 -23.31
N PHE A 178 -6.49 -15.44 -24.45
CA PHE A 178 -5.47 -14.76 -25.25
C PHE A 178 -6.10 -13.49 -25.85
N SER A 179 -5.45 -12.34 -25.68
CA SER A 179 -5.97 -11.03 -26.07
C SER A 179 -4.84 -10.10 -26.47
N GLU A 180 -5.18 -9.00 -27.17
CA GLU A 180 -4.22 -7.95 -27.51
C GLU A 180 -3.49 -7.42 -26.27
N SER A 181 -4.19 -7.22 -25.14
CA SER A 181 -3.55 -6.86 -23.86
C SER A 181 -2.51 -7.87 -23.39
N ALA A 182 -2.76 -9.17 -23.59
CA ALA A 182 -1.84 -10.24 -23.20
C ALA A 182 -0.58 -10.27 -24.10
N ALA A 183 -0.73 -9.98 -25.39
CA ALA A 183 0.41 -9.75 -26.27
C ALA A 183 1.15 -8.44 -25.93
N LEU A 184 0.43 -7.37 -25.58
CA LEU A 184 0.98 -6.05 -25.28
C LEU A 184 1.83 -6.05 -24.00
N ILE A 185 1.41 -6.73 -22.92
CA ILE A 185 2.24 -6.81 -21.70
C ILE A 185 3.57 -7.52 -21.95
N LEU A 186 3.58 -8.61 -22.73
CA LEU A 186 4.84 -9.24 -23.16
C LEU A 186 5.67 -8.32 -24.06
N LYS A 187 5.03 -7.61 -24.99
CA LYS A 187 5.70 -6.63 -25.86
C LYS A 187 6.37 -5.53 -25.04
N ARG A 188 5.73 -4.98 -24.00
CA ARG A 188 6.34 -3.98 -23.10
C ARG A 188 7.60 -4.52 -22.43
N PHE A 189 7.60 -5.74 -21.90
CA PHE A 189 8.80 -6.33 -21.32
C PHE A 189 9.87 -6.71 -22.36
N SER A 190 9.49 -7.11 -23.57
CA SER A 190 10.45 -7.49 -24.60
C SER A 190 11.22 -6.29 -25.16
N ILE A 191 10.55 -5.15 -25.40
CA ILE A 191 11.17 -3.92 -25.95
C ILE A 191 12.09 -3.18 -24.99
N ILE A 192 12.05 -3.46 -23.68
CA ILE A 192 12.98 -2.86 -22.72
C ILE A 192 14.43 -3.17 -23.15
N PRO A 193 15.32 -2.16 -23.31
CA PRO A 193 16.69 -2.36 -23.74
C PRO A 193 17.45 -3.40 -22.92
N GLN A 194 18.24 -4.24 -23.59
CA GLN A 194 18.98 -5.34 -22.96
C GLN A 194 19.88 -4.86 -21.79
N ALA A 195 20.57 -3.73 -21.96
CA ALA A 195 21.40 -3.14 -20.91
C ALA A 195 20.60 -2.75 -19.64
N ILE A 196 19.32 -2.39 -19.76
CA ILE A 196 18.45 -2.13 -18.61
C ILE A 196 18.08 -3.43 -17.90
N LYS A 197 17.77 -4.50 -18.66
CA LYS A 197 17.49 -5.83 -18.12
C LYS A 197 18.70 -6.43 -17.38
N GLU A 198 19.91 -6.15 -17.87
CA GLU A 198 21.18 -6.57 -17.27
C GLU A 198 21.49 -5.77 -16.00
N ARG A 199 21.39 -4.43 -16.05
CA ARG A 199 21.52 -3.52 -14.90
C ARG A 199 20.59 -3.91 -13.75
N GLU A 200 19.34 -4.26 -14.06
CA GLU A 200 18.33 -4.67 -13.08
C GLU A 200 18.36 -6.18 -12.76
N GLY A 201 19.26 -6.95 -13.40
CA GLY A 201 19.54 -8.35 -13.10
C GLY A 201 18.54 -9.39 -13.62
N TRP A 202 17.52 -8.99 -14.37
CA TRP A 202 16.45 -9.89 -14.86
C TRP A 202 16.54 -10.27 -16.34
N ALA A 203 17.65 -9.98 -17.03
CA ALA A 203 17.88 -10.35 -18.44
C ALA A 203 17.59 -11.83 -18.77
N ASN A 204 17.76 -12.74 -17.80
CA ASN A 204 17.51 -14.18 -17.94
C ASN A 204 16.15 -14.65 -17.38
N ALA A 205 15.28 -13.73 -16.94
CA ALA A 205 13.96 -14.06 -16.42
C ALA A 205 13.02 -14.50 -17.55
N LYS A 206 12.33 -15.62 -17.36
CA LYS A 206 11.42 -16.20 -18.35
C LYS A 206 9.99 -15.73 -18.09
N PHE A 207 9.33 -15.24 -19.13
CA PHE A 207 7.93 -14.88 -19.11
C PHE A 207 7.11 -15.97 -19.79
N SER A 208 5.96 -16.31 -19.21
CA SER A 208 5.01 -17.26 -19.79
C SER A 208 3.58 -16.76 -19.62
N ILE A 209 2.72 -17.04 -20.59
CA ILE A 209 1.28 -16.79 -20.51
C ILE A 209 0.54 -18.12 -20.34
N LEU A 210 -0.42 -18.13 -19.42
CA LEU A 210 -1.38 -19.21 -19.22
C LEU A 210 -2.82 -18.67 -19.40
N THR A 211 -3.64 -19.43 -20.10
CA THR A 211 -5.05 -19.10 -20.36
C THR A 211 -5.92 -20.35 -20.18
N PRO A 212 -7.20 -20.24 -19.77
CA PRO A 212 -8.10 -21.39 -19.56
C PRO A 212 -8.29 -22.31 -20.78
N THR A 213 -7.95 -21.84 -21.99
CA THR A 213 -7.98 -22.64 -23.23
C THR A 213 -6.80 -23.61 -23.35
N PHE A 214 -5.82 -23.58 -22.45
CA PHE A 214 -4.68 -24.51 -22.45
C PHE A 214 -5.07 -25.82 -21.76
N HIS A 215 -4.78 -26.97 -22.40
CA HIS A 215 -5.23 -28.30 -21.94
C HIS A 215 -4.86 -28.62 -20.48
N GLU A 216 -3.68 -28.19 -20.01
CA GLU A 216 -3.23 -28.43 -18.63
C GLU A 216 -3.43 -27.21 -17.70
N PHE A 217 -4.41 -26.35 -17.97
CA PHE A 217 -4.61 -25.09 -17.24
C PHE A 217 -4.60 -25.25 -15.71
N ASP A 218 -5.44 -26.12 -15.15
CA ASP A 218 -5.55 -26.28 -13.69
C ASP A 218 -4.27 -26.84 -13.07
N ARG A 219 -3.56 -27.72 -13.80
CA ARG A 219 -2.27 -28.28 -13.38
C ARG A 219 -1.22 -27.18 -13.30
N LEU A 220 -1.09 -26.38 -14.35
CA LEU A 220 -0.10 -25.31 -14.44
C LEU A 220 -0.44 -24.12 -13.52
N GLN A 221 -1.71 -23.72 -13.40
CA GLN A 221 -2.13 -22.68 -12.46
C GLN A 221 -1.74 -23.08 -11.03
N LYS A 222 -2.04 -24.32 -10.62
CA LYS A 222 -1.66 -24.87 -9.31
C LYS A 222 -0.15 -24.94 -9.11
N GLU A 223 0.61 -25.27 -10.16
CA GLU A 223 2.08 -25.30 -10.14
C GLU A 223 2.66 -23.88 -9.94
N TYR A 224 2.23 -22.92 -10.75
CA TYR A 224 2.70 -21.53 -10.72
C TYR A 224 2.39 -20.84 -9.40
N LEU A 225 1.14 -20.93 -8.91
CA LEU A 225 0.74 -20.37 -7.62
C LEU A 225 1.53 -20.96 -6.44
N ARG A 226 1.86 -22.26 -6.50
CA ARG A 226 2.68 -22.91 -5.46
C ARG A 226 4.15 -22.53 -5.56
N ALA A 227 4.68 -22.37 -6.77
CA ALA A 227 6.05 -21.93 -7.01
C ALA A 227 6.28 -20.48 -6.55
N SER A 228 5.31 -19.58 -6.78
CA SER A 228 5.49 -18.15 -6.57
C SER A 228 5.85 -17.70 -5.15
N ASP A 229 6.73 -16.70 -5.06
CA ASP A 229 7.00 -15.87 -3.87
C ASP A 229 6.03 -14.69 -3.77
N VAL A 230 5.61 -14.16 -4.92
CA VAL A 230 4.67 -13.03 -5.03
C VAL A 230 3.56 -13.38 -6.01
N ILE A 231 2.32 -13.12 -5.62
CA ILE A 231 1.12 -13.31 -6.44
C ILE A 231 0.40 -11.96 -6.53
N TYR A 232 0.29 -11.42 -7.73
CA TYR A 232 -0.44 -10.19 -8.02
C TYR A 232 -1.81 -10.51 -8.64
N CYS A 233 -2.88 -9.98 -8.06
CA CYS A 233 -4.23 -10.03 -8.58
C CYS A 233 -4.59 -8.62 -9.08
N CYS A 234 -4.65 -8.46 -10.41
CA CYS A 234 -4.77 -7.18 -11.10
C CYS A 234 -5.94 -7.18 -12.11
N THR A 235 -7.07 -7.78 -11.73
CA THR A 235 -8.26 -8.00 -12.56
C THR A 235 -9.53 -7.43 -11.91
N PRO A 236 -10.45 -6.82 -12.68
CA PRO A 236 -11.78 -6.43 -12.18
C PRO A 236 -12.72 -7.67 -12.12
N SER A 237 -12.25 -8.74 -11.50
CA SER A 237 -12.98 -10.01 -11.43
C SER A 237 -14.17 -9.91 -10.48
N ARG A 238 -15.20 -10.73 -10.75
CA ARG A 238 -16.38 -10.94 -9.87
C ARG A 238 -16.42 -12.36 -9.29
N LYS A 239 -15.33 -13.11 -9.44
CA LYS A 239 -15.16 -14.50 -9.02
C LYS A 239 -13.72 -14.71 -8.56
N GLU A 240 -13.55 -15.58 -7.57
CA GLU A 240 -12.25 -16.03 -7.08
C GLU A 240 -11.35 -16.49 -8.26
N LEU A 241 -10.09 -16.05 -8.28
CA LEU A 241 -9.18 -16.28 -9.41
C LEU A 241 -8.56 -17.68 -9.46
N PHE A 242 -8.61 -18.40 -8.35
CA PHE A 242 -8.02 -19.73 -8.16
C PHE A 242 -8.69 -20.43 -6.96
N ASP A 243 -8.64 -21.76 -6.91
CA ASP A 243 -9.13 -22.52 -5.75
C ASP A 243 -8.24 -22.27 -4.50
N ALA A 244 -8.85 -21.82 -3.41
CA ALA A 244 -8.22 -21.62 -2.10
C ALA A 244 -7.37 -22.82 -1.64
N HIS A 245 -7.77 -24.06 -1.96
CA HIS A 245 -7.04 -25.26 -1.54
C HIS A 245 -5.64 -25.35 -2.15
N ILE A 246 -5.36 -24.68 -3.27
CA ILE A 246 -4.03 -24.63 -3.90
C ILE A 246 -2.97 -24.11 -2.90
N LEU A 247 -3.33 -23.09 -2.12
CA LEU A 247 -2.47 -22.39 -1.17
C LEU A 247 -2.72 -22.77 0.31
N THR A 248 -3.96 -23.13 0.68
CA THR A 248 -4.33 -23.37 2.09
C THR A 248 -4.09 -24.82 2.56
N ASN A 249 -3.87 -25.78 1.66
CA ASN A 249 -3.52 -27.15 2.06
C ASN A 249 -2.07 -27.27 2.56
N HIS A 250 -1.71 -28.45 3.11
CA HIS A 250 -0.39 -28.70 3.72
C HIS A 250 0.78 -28.28 2.83
N GLU A 251 0.75 -28.63 1.55
CA GLU A 251 1.81 -28.30 0.59
C GLU A 251 1.82 -26.80 0.22
N GLY A 252 0.65 -26.20 0.04
CA GLY A 252 0.53 -24.76 -0.22
C GLY A 252 1.16 -23.93 0.90
N ARG A 253 0.90 -24.29 2.16
CA ARG A 253 1.37 -23.60 3.37
C ARG A 253 2.86 -23.83 3.72
N LYS A 254 3.64 -24.60 2.94
CA LYS A 254 5.09 -24.76 3.18
C LYS A 254 5.93 -23.52 2.85
N LYS A 255 5.41 -22.63 2.00
CA LYS A 255 6.10 -21.43 1.51
C LYS A 255 5.26 -20.19 1.85
N GLY A 256 5.87 -19.21 2.50
CA GLY A 256 5.24 -17.91 2.73
C GLY A 256 5.30 -17.07 1.45
N ARG A 257 4.23 -16.36 1.16
CA ARG A 257 4.07 -15.58 -0.08
C ARG A 257 3.50 -14.20 0.22
N LEU A 258 3.88 -13.22 -0.59
CA LEU A 258 3.17 -11.95 -0.67
C LEU A 258 2.05 -12.07 -1.71
N ILE A 259 0.80 -11.90 -1.30
CA ILE A 259 -0.39 -11.97 -2.16
C ILE A 259 -1.01 -10.57 -2.18
N VAL A 260 -1.08 -9.95 -3.35
CA VAL A 260 -1.44 -8.54 -3.53
C VAL A 260 -2.68 -8.47 -4.40
N ALA A 261 -3.81 -8.01 -3.87
CA ALA A 261 -5.07 -7.87 -4.60
C ALA A 261 -5.48 -6.41 -4.74
N VAL A 262 -5.54 -5.95 -5.99
CA VAL A 262 -5.70 -4.53 -6.35
C VAL A 262 -6.69 -4.31 -7.51
N GLY A 263 -7.19 -5.39 -8.11
CA GLY A 263 -8.13 -5.34 -9.24
C GLY A 263 -9.60 -5.31 -8.82
N SER A 264 -9.96 -5.93 -7.69
CA SER A 264 -11.30 -5.83 -7.09
C SER A 264 -11.43 -4.58 -6.20
N PHE A 265 -12.26 -3.62 -6.60
CA PHE A 265 -12.47 -2.34 -5.88
C PHE A 265 -13.94 -1.93 -5.73
N THR A 266 -14.89 -2.86 -5.94
CA THR A 266 -16.31 -2.65 -5.61
C THR A 266 -16.85 -3.86 -4.82
N PRO A 267 -17.95 -3.72 -4.06
CA PRO A 267 -18.50 -4.81 -3.24
C PRO A 267 -18.87 -6.09 -4.02
N GLU A 268 -19.14 -5.99 -5.32
CA GLU A 268 -19.46 -7.12 -6.20
C GLU A 268 -18.23 -7.77 -6.84
N MET A 269 -17.05 -7.15 -6.70
CA MET A 269 -15.80 -7.67 -7.23
C MET A 269 -15.11 -8.59 -6.21
N ARG A 270 -14.47 -9.64 -6.74
CA ARG A 270 -13.75 -10.66 -5.96
C ARG A 270 -12.57 -11.14 -6.79
N GLU A 271 -11.40 -11.16 -6.17
CA GLU A 271 -10.18 -11.76 -6.72
C GLU A 271 -9.66 -12.87 -5.81
N LEU A 272 -9.62 -12.61 -4.50
CA LEU A 272 -9.12 -13.56 -3.50
C LEU A 272 -10.21 -14.51 -3.00
N PRO A 273 -9.88 -15.79 -2.75
CA PRO A 273 -10.83 -16.73 -2.18
C PRO A 273 -11.16 -16.46 -0.70
N GLU A 274 -12.42 -16.61 -0.30
CA GLU A 274 -12.85 -16.36 1.08
C GLU A 274 -12.12 -17.28 2.08
N LEU A 275 -11.95 -18.56 1.72
CA LEU A 275 -11.21 -19.54 2.54
C LEU A 275 -9.72 -19.18 2.69
N LEU A 276 -9.12 -18.43 1.77
CA LEU A 276 -7.75 -17.91 1.94
C LEU A 276 -7.73 -16.81 3.00
N LEU A 277 -8.67 -15.86 2.94
CA LEU A 277 -8.79 -14.75 3.89
C LEU A 277 -9.01 -15.27 5.31
N HIS A 278 -9.98 -16.17 5.49
CA HIS A 278 -10.24 -16.85 6.77
C HIS A 278 -9.07 -17.70 7.30
N ARG A 279 -8.08 -18.06 6.48
CA ARG A 279 -6.89 -18.78 6.94
C ARG A 279 -5.85 -17.80 7.46
N VAL A 280 -5.48 -16.79 6.67
CA VAL A 280 -4.45 -15.82 7.06
C VAL A 280 -4.85 -14.96 8.27
N THR A 281 -6.16 -14.84 8.56
CA THR A 281 -6.69 -14.16 9.75
C THR A 281 -7.01 -15.09 10.93
N LYS A 282 -6.58 -16.36 10.92
CA LYS A 282 -6.70 -17.22 12.11
C LYS A 282 -5.58 -16.90 13.09
N HIS A 283 -5.95 -16.34 14.24
CA HIS A 283 -5.06 -16.33 15.38
C HIS A 283 -4.74 -17.77 15.81
N HIS A 284 -3.46 -18.11 15.87
CA HIS A 284 -2.99 -19.27 16.62
C HIS A 284 -3.08 -18.94 18.11
N ASP A 285 -4.19 -19.35 18.74
CA ASP A 285 -4.35 -19.22 20.18
C ASP A 285 -3.21 -19.91 20.93
N LYS A 286 -2.60 -19.20 21.89
CA LYS A 286 -1.51 -19.73 22.73
C LYS A 286 -1.93 -20.96 23.57
N HIS A 287 -3.23 -21.25 23.64
CA HIS A 287 -3.79 -22.43 24.31
C HIS A 287 -3.89 -23.67 23.41
N ASP A 288 -3.85 -23.51 22.09
CA ASP A 288 -3.85 -24.62 21.14
C ASP A 288 -2.42 -25.20 21.06
N LYS A 289 -2.01 -25.89 22.13
CA LYS A 289 -0.72 -26.60 22.20
C LYS A 289 -0.62 -27.54 21.00
N PRO A 290 0.27 -27.30 20.03
CA PRO A 290 0.40 -28.23 18.93
C PRO A 290 0.95 -29.55 19.48
N HIS A 291 0.19 -30.64 19.32
CA HIS A 291 0.79 -31.96 19.23
C HIS A 291 1.97 -31.85 18.26
N ARG A 292 3.17 -32.28 18.69
CA ARG A 292 4.47 -32.00 18.04
C ARG A 292 4.61 -32.67 16.66
N HIS A 293 3.83 -32.21 15.68
CA HIS A 293 4.04 -32.49 14.27
C HIS A 293 5.12 -31.55 13.75
N PHE A 294 6.25 -32.13 13.38
CA PHE A 294 7.42 -31.45 12.81
C PHE A 294 7.19 -30.98 11.35
N HIS A 295 6.03 -30.40 11.06
CA HIS A 295 5.68 -29.89 9.74
C HIS A 295 5.85 -28.37 9.70
N LYS A 296 6.92 -27.95 9.02
CA LYS A 296 7.30 -26.54 8.85
C LYS A 296 6.29 -25.83 7.94
N HIS A 297 5.32 -25.15 8.54
CA HIS A 297 4.46 -24.20 7.86
C HIS A 297 5.12 -22.81 7.79
N ALA A 298 4.67 -22.00 6.83
CA ALA A 298 4.97 -20.59 6.78
C ALA A 298 4.31 -19.86 7.97
N GLU A 299 4.95 -18.80 8.44
CA GLU A 299 4.44 -17.93 9.50
C GLU A 299 3.23 -17.14 8.96
N GLU A 300 2.12 -17.11 9.72
CA GLU A 300 0.89 -16.38 9.41
C GLU A 300 0.71 -15.28 10.48
N GLY A 301 0.50 -14.03 10.06
CA GLY A 301 0.47 -12.88 10.97
C GLY A 301 -0.84 -12.67 11.71
N GLY A 302 -1.90 -13.41 11.34
CA GLY A 302 -3.26 -13.22 11.86
C GLY A 302 -4.00 -12.00 11.30
N VAL A 303 -3.39 -11.23 10.39
CA VAL A 303 -3.94 -9.99 9.84
C VAL A 303 -3.75 -9.88 8.33
N ILE A 304 -4.60 -9.09 7.68
CA ILE A 304 -4.48 -8.66 6.28
C ILE A 304 -4.00 -7.21 6.27
N VAL A 305 -2.96 -6.93 5.47
CA VAL A 305 -2.47 -5.57 5.27
C VAL A 305 -3.40 -4.84 4.30
N VAL A 306 -3.76 -3.59 4.57
CA VAL A 306 -4.68 -2.81 3.74
C VAL A 306 -4.14 -1.42 3.43
N ASP A 307 -4.64 -0.76 2.40
CA ASP A 307 -4.30 0.64 2.14
C ASP A 307 -5.04 1.61 3.07
N THR A 308 -6.30 1.33 3.37
CA THR A 308 -7.09 1.98 4.43
C THR A 308 -8.07 0.99 5.05
N LEU A 309 -8.35 1.12 6.35
CA LEU A 309 -9.41 0.37 7.01
C LEU A 309 -10.79 0.75 6.48
N GLU A 310 -11.05 2.05 6.30
CA GLU A 310 -12.37 2.53 5.91
C GLU A 310 -12.74 2.16 4.46
N GLY A 311 -11.79 2.27 3.53
CA GLY A 311 -12.02 1.93 2.12
C GLY A 311 -12.30 0.45 1.92
N VAL A 312 -11.46 -0.44 2.45
CA VAL A 312 -11.65 -1.89 2.23
C VAL A 312 -12.93 -2.43 2.88
N LEU A 313 -13.33 -1.92 4.05
CA LEU A 313 -14.57 -2.33 4.72
C LEU A 313 -15.84 -1.88 3.95
N LYS A 314 -15.72 -0.90 3.05
CA LYS A 314 -16.82 -0.37 2.22
C LYS A 314 -16.80 -0.87 0.79
N GLU A 315 -15.62 -1.21 0.24
CA GLU A 315 -15.43 -1.41 -1.20
C GLU A 315 -14.76 -2.73 -1.57
N ALA A 316 -14.02 -3.40 -0.68
CA ALA A 316 -13.36 -4.66 -1.00
C ALA A 316 -14.34 -5.84 -0.85
N GLY A 317 -15.04 -6.20 -1.94
CA GLY A 317 -16.07 -7.26 -1.94
C GLY A 317 -15.63 -8.60 -1.35
N GLU A 318 -14.36 -8.97 -1.50
CA GLU A 318 -13.78 -10.17 -0.87
C GLU A 318 -13.63 -10.08 0.67
N ILE A 319 -13.28 -8.90 1.21
CA ILE A 319 -13.21 -8.64 2.67
C ILE A 319 -14.62 -8.62 3.26
N ILE A 320 -15.56 -7.95 2.57
CA ILE A 320 -16.97 -7.83 2.96
C ILE A 320 -17.65 -9.20 2.96
N SER A 321 -17.48 -9.99 1.90
CA SER A 321 -18.12 -11.31 1.78
C SER A 321 -17.56 -12.32 2.77
N ALA A 322 -16.24 -12.33 2.99
CA ALA A 322 -15.61 -13.15 4.03
C ALA A 322 -15.81 -12.59 5.46
N GLN A 323 -16.58 -11.52 5.64
CA GLN A 323 -16.90 -10.92 6.95
C GLN A 323 -15.68 -10.69 7.85
N ILE A 324 -14.55 -10.28 7.26
CA ILE A 324 -13.31 -10.07 8.03
C ILE A 324 -13.48 -8.84 8.92
N PRO A 325 -13.36 -8.96 10.26
CA PRO A 325 -13.52 -7.83 11.15
C PRO A 325 -12.32 -6.87 11.05
N ALA A 326 -12.55 -5.59 11.34
CA ALA A 326 -11.50 -4.56 11.35
C ALA A 326 -10.32 -4.90 12.27
N THR A 327 -10.52 -5.73 13.30
CA THR A 327 -9.46 -6.22 14.21
C THR A 327 -8.48 -7.20 13.56
N HIS A 328 -8.79 -7.74 12.38
CA HIS A 328 -7.89 -8.59 11.59
C HIS A 328 -7.32 -7.83 10.37
N LEU A 329 -7.44 -6.51 10.33
CA LEU A 329 -6.89 -5.64 9.29
C LEU A 329 -5.85 -4.71 9.93
N VAL A 330 -4.80 -4.36 9.18
CA VAL A 330 -3.77 -3.40 9.61
C VAL A 330 -3.39 -2.50 8.42
N GLU A 331 -3.26 -1.20 8.64
CA GLU A 331 -2.91 -0.30 7.53
C GLU A 331 -1.43 -0.42 7.16
N LEU A 332 -1.13 -0.30 5.87
CA LEU A 332 0.24 -0.36 5.35
C LEU A 332 1.13 0.71 6.02
N GLY A 333 0.58 1.88 6.35
CA GLY A 333 1.27 2.96 7.05
C GLY A 333 1.84 2.57 8.42
N GLU A 334 1.14 1.70 9.17
CA GLU A 334 1.62 1.18 10.46
C GLU A 334 2.84 0.26 10.30
N LEU A 335 2.98 -0.40 9.15
CA LEU A 335 4.00 -1.43 8.92
C LEU A 335 5.25 -0.92 8.20
N VAL A 336 5.14 0.16 7.41
CA VAL A 336 6.26 0.59 6.56
C VAL A 336 7.45 1.16 7.32
N MET A 337 7.27 1.66 8.56
CA MET A 337 8.34 2.28 9.36
C MET A 337 8.96 1.41 10.46
N LEU A 338 8.53 0.16 10.63
CA LEU A 338 8.98 -0.74 11.72
C LEU A 338 10.51 -0.87 11.89
N HIS A 339 11.28 -0.70 10.81
CA HIS A 339 12.75 -0.80 10.86
C HIS A 339 13.46 0.56 11.02
N LYS A 340 12.76 1.69 10.80
CA LYS A 340 13.28 3.05 11.03
C LYS A 340 13.28 3.35 12.52
N LEU A 341 12.13 3.08 13.17
CA LEU A 341 11.94 3.17 14.63
C LEU A 341 13.03 2.41 15.40
N ARG A 342 13.37 1.18 15.00
CA ARG A 342 14.43 0.39 15.67
C ARG A 342 15.81 1.06 15.62
N VAL A 343 16.15 1.72 14.50
CA VAL A 343 17.45 2.40 14.36
C VAL A 343 17.45 3.68 15.20
N GLU A 344 16.39 4.48 15.10
CA GLU A 344 16.22 5.71 15.88
C GLU A 344 16.19 5.44 17.39
N GLU A 345 15.50 4.38 17.85
CA GLU A 345 15.54 3.92 19.25
C GLU A 345 16.94 3.45 19.67
N SER A 346 17.67 2.72 18.81
CA SER A 346 19.02 2.24 19.14
C SER A 346 20.03 3.40 19.21
N GLU A 347 19.90 4.42 18.36
CA GLU A 347 20.72 5.64 18.37
C GLU A 347 20.36 6.56 19.57
N ALA A 348 19.08 6.61 19.96
CA ALA A 348 18.61 7.30 21.15
C ALA A 348 19.07 6.60 22.45
N GLU A 349 19.02 5.26 22.51
CA GLU A 349 19.57 4.49 23.64
C GLU A 349 21.09 4.65 23.75
N ALA A 350 21.81 4.62 22.61
CA ALA A 350 23.26 4.85 22.58
C ALA A 350 23.64 6.26 23.08
N SER A 351 22.97 7.30 22.60
CA SER A 351 23.24 8.69 23.02
C SER A 351 22.80 8.99 24.46
N ALA A 352 21.74 8.36 24.97
CA ALA A 352 21.35 8.44 26.39
C ALA A 352 22.34 7.71 27.32
N SER A 353 22.95 6.62 26.86
CA SER A 353 24.01 5.91 27.62
C SER A 353 25.34 6.67 27.65
N ASP A 354 25.65 7.48 26.62
CA ASP A 354 26.82 8.35 26.60
C ASP A 354 26.64 9.53 27.59
N ALA A 355 25.48 10.19 27.55
CA ALA A 355 25.14 11.33 28.43
C ALA A 355 25.06 10.97 29.93
N THR A 356 24.93 9.69 30.29
CA THR A 356 24.99 9.23 31.68
C THR A 356 26.41 8.92 32.17
N SER A 357 27.42 8.95 31.29
CA SER A 357 28.83 8.75 31.65
C SER A 357 29.58 10.04 32.01
N GLU A 358 29.10 11.21 31.57
CA GLU A 358 29.77 12.51 31.81
C GLU A 358 29.41 13.18 33.15
N PHE A 359 28.45 12.67 33.92
CA PHE A 359 27.98 13.33 35.16
C PHE A 359 28.59 12.79 36.48
N GLU A 360 29.50 11.80 36.43
CA GLU A 360 30.29 11.37 37.60
C GLU A 360 31.67 12.07 37.66
N ARG A 361 31.68 13.41 37.77
CA ARG A 361 32.85 14.19 38.24
C ARG A 361 32.56 15.68 38.49
N THR A 362 32.17 16.04 39.70
CA THR A 362 32.65 17.26 40.39
C THR A 362 32.34 17.20 41.90
N ASP A 363 33.24 17.75 42.71
CA ASP A 363 33.25 17.64 44.16
C ASP A 363 32.14 18.44 44.88
N THR A 364 31.67 17.91 46.01
CA THR A 364 30.78 18.62 46.94
C THR A 364 31.57 19.35 48.04
N THR A 365 31.64 20.68 47.99
CA THR A 365 31.97 21.50 49.17
C THR A 365 31.10 22.75 49.32
N ASP A 366 30.27 22.69 50.36
CA ASP A 366 29.96 23.76 51.32
C ASP A 366 28.90 24.86 51.08
N SER A 367 28.02 24.98 52.09
CA SER A 367 27.22 26.14 52.55
C SER A 367 26.13 26.78 51.66
N GLY A 368 25.06 27.29 52.29
CA GLY A 368 24.21 28.35 51.70
C GLY A 368 22.68 28.23 51.85
N SER A 369 22.13 28.46 53.05
CA SER A 369 20.68 28.56 53.34
C SER A 369 19.95 29.74 52.65
N ALA A 370 18.71 29.54 52.19
CA ALA A 370 17.62 30.54 52.25
C ALA A 370 16.21 29.93 52.04
N MET A 371 15.15 30.65 52.45
CA MET A 371 13.76 30.17 52.65
C MET A 371 12.70 31.07 51.97
N SER A 372 11.42 30.61 52.02
CA SER A 372 10.15 31.33 51.73
C SER A 372 9.67 31.40 50.26
N GLY A 373 8.37 31.54 49.94
CA GLY A 373 7.19 31.64 50.82
C GLY A 373 5.82 31.68 50.08
N VAL A 374 4.81 31.14 50.77
CA VAL A 374 3.37 30.89 50.47
C VAL A 374 2.54 32.11 49.96
N TYR A 375 1.57 31.93 49.02
CA TYR A 375 0.09 32.10 49.20
C TYR A 375 -0.79 32.36 47.94
N ALA A 376 -2.01 31.76 47.94
CA ALA A 376 -3.31 32.24 47.39
C ALA A 376 -3.49 32.58 45.87
N SER A 377 -4.67 32.55 45.23
CA SER A 377 -6.04 32.06 45.55
C SER A 377 -6.93 31.98 44.28
N GLN A 378 -7.97 31.13 44.29
CA GLN A 378 -9.11 31.12 43.35
C GLN A 378 -10.14 32.24 43.67
N PRO A 379 -11.13 32.64 42.82
CA PRO A 379 -12.11 31.81 42.05
C PRO A 379 -12.26 32.24 40.55
N SER A 380 -13.26 31.93 39.70
CA SER A 380 -14.66 31.44 39.87
C SER A 380 -15.20 30.64 38.64
N ARG A 381 -16.50 30.28 38.66
CA ARG A 381 -17.34 29.75 37.55
C ARG A 381 -18.49 30.72 37.25
N PRO A 382 -19.06 30.77 36.02
CA PRO A 382 -20.14 29.86 35.56
C PRO A 382 -19.93 29.38 34.10
N ALA A 383 -20.77 28.58 33.41
CA ALA A 383 -21.81 27.57 33.73
C ALA A 383 -22.02 26.66 32.47
N SER A 384 -23.13 25.91 32.36
CA SER A 384 -23.49 25.07 31.18
C SER A 384 -24.88 25.43 30.61
N PRO A 385 -25.22 24.99 29.39
CA PRO A 385 -26.18 23.88 29.29
C PRO A 385 -25.75 22.77 28.29
N ALA A 386 -26.64 21.81 28.02
CA ALA A 386 -26.28 20.42 27.73
C ALA A 386 -26.72 19.88 26.34
N SER A 387 -26.27 18.64 26.09
CA SER A 387 -26.80 17.62 25.16
C SER A 387 -26.52 17.74 23.65
N SER A 388 -25.69 16.82 23.17
CA SER A 388 -26.10 15.87 22.12
C SER A 388 -25.36 14.53 22.31
N THR A 389 -26.02 13.43 21.95
CA THR A 389 -25.57 12.06 22.23
C THR A 389 -24.65 11.52 21.14
N SER A 390 -23.44 11.08 21.50
CA SER A 390 -22.56 10.30 20.62
C SER A 390 -22.52 8.83 21.05
N SER A 391 -23.15 7.94 20.27
CA SER A 391 -23.02 6.49 20.44
C SER A 391 -21.68 6.03 19.85
N ASN A 392 -20.66 5.99 20.71
CA ASN A 392 -19.28 5.73 20.31
C ASN A 392 -18.93 4.24 20.46
N HIS A 393 -18.73 3.53 19.35
CA HIS A 393 -18.19 2.17 19.33
C HIS A 393 -17.21 1.96 18.16
N LYS A 394 -15.98 2.47 18.30
CA LYS A 394 -14.81 1.94 17.59
C LYS A 394 -14.03 1.04 18.55
N SER A 395 -14.10 -0.27 18.36
CA SER A 395 -13.17 -1.21 19.02
C SER A 395 -11.91 -1.35 18.16
N THR A 396 -11.02 -0.36 18.24
CA THR A 396 -9.74 -0.36 17.53
C THR A 396 -8.70 -1.15 18.30
N PHE A 397 -7.90 -1.95 17.57
CA PHE A 397 -6.62 -2.45 18.08
C PHE A 397 -5.69 -1.24 18.25
N HIS A 398 -5.55 -0.74 19.48
CA HIS A 398 -4.57 0.29 19.77
C HIS A 398 -3.20 -0.36 19.99
N LEU A 399 -2.34 -0.32 18.97
CA LEU A 399 -0.90 -0.39 19.19
C LEU A 399 -0.49 0.90 19.93
N PRO A 400 -0.01 0.84 21.18
CA PRO A 400 0.18 2.04 21.99
C PRO A 400 1.54 2.67 21.71
N PHE A 401 1.70 3.30 20.54
CA PHE A 401 2.82 4.21 20.23
C PHE A 401 2.67 5.55 20.97
N ARG A 402 2.40 5.49 22.27
CA ARG A 402 2.34 6.65 23.15
C ARG A 402 3.48 6.55 24.16
N SER A 403 4.44 7.45 24.05
CA SER A 403 5.57 7.58 24.99
C SER A 403 5.08 7.96 26.39
N LYS A 404 4.82 6.93 27.19
CA LYS A 404 4.85 6.98 28.65
C LYS A 404 5.75 5.87 29.12
N SER A 405 6.61 6.17 30.10
CA SER A 405 7.62 5.28 30.66
C SER A 405 7.02 3.95 31.15
N GLY A 406 6.99 2.96 30.25
CA GLY A 406 6.59 1.59 30.55
C GLY A 406 7.72 0.82 31.21
N SER A 407 7.39 -0.13 32.09
CA SER A 407 8.38 -0.98 32.74
C SER A 407 9.16 -1.82 31.73
N SER A 408 10.38 -2.21 32.08
CA SER A 408 11.28 -2.99 31.21
C SER A 408 10.64 -4.28 30.65
N ALA A 409 9.70 -4.89 31.39
CA ALA A 409 8.97 -6.07 30.93
C ALA A 409 8.01 -5.79 29.75
N ASP A 410 7.32 -4.64 29.74
CA ASP A 410 6.39 -4.24 28.66
C ASP A 410 7.15 -3.91 27.37
N GLN A 411 8.31 -3.25 27.49
CA GLN A 411 9.22 -3.01 26.35
C GLN A 411 9.73 -4.33 25.75
N GLY A 412 10.09 -5.30 26.60
CA GLY A 412 10.54 -6.63 26.17
C GLY A 412 9.47 -7.46 25.45
N GLU A 413 8.17 -7.27 25.74
CA GLU A 413 7.09 -7.90 24.97
C GLU A 413 6.81 -7.19 23.64
N LYS A 414 6.85 -5.85 23.61
CA LYS A 414 6.68 -5.06 22.37
C LYS A 414 7.75 -5.41 21.33
N LYS A 415 9.03 -5.37 21.72
CA LYS A 415 10.18 -5.73 20.86
C LYS A 415 10.04 -7.12 20.24
N LYS A 416 9.54 -8.11 21.00
CA LYS A 416 9.27 -9.47 20.50
C LYS A 416 8.13 -9.53 19.47
N LYS A 417 7.07 -8.73 19.64
CA LYS A 417 5.95 -8.65 18.68
C LYS A 417 6.41 -8.00 17.36
N GLU A 418 7.24 -6.97 17.43
CA GLU A 418 7.82 -6.33 16.25
C GLU A 418 8.83 -7.23 15.53
N ASP A 419 9.73 -7.90 16.24
CA ASP A 419 10.65 -8.89 15.66
C ASP A 419 9.88 -10.01 14.93
N HIS A 420 8.77 -10.49 15.51
CA HIS A 420 7.85 -11.43 14.86
C HIS A 420 7.20 -10.82 13.61
N MET A 421 6.71 -9.59 13.68
CA MET A 421 6.05 -8.92 12.55
C MET A 421 7.00 -8.66 11.38
N VAL A 422 8.24 -8.22 11.65
CA VAL A 422 9.30 -8.08 10.64
C VAL A 422 9.63 -9.43 10.00
N ARG A 423 9.72 -10.50 10.78
CA ARG A 423 9.95 -11.87 10.29
C ARG A 423 8.79 -12.38 9.42
N TRP A 424 7.54 -12.17 9.85
CA TRP A 424 6.34 -12.52 9.10
C TRP A 424 6.26 -11.78 7.76
N LEU A 425 6.48 -10.46 7.74
CA LEU A 425 6.52 -9.67 6.50
C LEU A 425 7.56 -10.20 5.50
N ARG A 426 8.71 -10.63 6.03
CA ARG A 426 9.88 -11.07 5.28
C ARG A 426 9.78 -12.48 4.70
N ASP A 427 9.29 -13.44 5.50
CA ASP A 427 9.31 -14.87 5.20
C ASP A 427 7.92 -15.54 5.18
N GLY A 428 6.94 -14.96 5.87
CA GLY A 428 5.60 -15.51 6.06
C GLY A 428 4.64 -15.28 4.89
N THR A 429 3.36 -15.64 5.09
CA THR A 429 2.27 -15.36 4.14
C THR A 429 1.60 -14.03 4.49
N VAL A 430 1.72 -13.05 3.61
CA VAL A 430 1.17 -11.70 3.74
C VAL A 430 0.12 -11.51 2.65
N VAL A 431 -1.10 -11.15 3.02
CA VAL A 431 -2.11 -10.66 2.07
C VAL A 431 -2.15 -9.14 2.17
N TYR A 432 -2.05 -8.46 1.03
CA TYR A 432 -2.24 -7.02 0.89
C TYR A 432 -3.46 -6.74 0.03
N LYS A 433 -4.45 -6.04 0.59
CA LYS A 433 -5.66 -5.63 -0.11
C LYS A 433 -5.71 -4.11 -0.27
N SER A 434 -5.72 -3.64 -1.52
CA SER A 434 -5.92 -2.22 -1.84
C SER A 434 -7.20 -2.02 -2.65
N VAL A 435 -7.91 -0.92 -2.35
CA VAL A 435 -9.03 -0.37 -3.15
C VAL A 435 -8.69 1.00 -3.77
N GLY A 436 -7.60 1.61 -3.32
CA GLY A 436 -7.05 2.87 -3.80
C GLY A 436 -7.44 4.05 -2.93
N LEU A 437 -6.43 4.73 -2.38
CA LEU A 437 -6.56 5.93 -1.55
C LEU A 437 -6.15 7.18 -2.34
N GLY A 438 -6.94 8.25 -2.26
CA GLY A 438 -6.68 9.52 -2.97
C GLY A 438 -5.33 10.15 -2.60
N LEU A 439 -4.88 9.97 -1.35
CA LEU A 439 -3.56 10.35 -0.85
C LEU A 439 -2.43 9.87 -1.78
N MET A 440 -2.53 8.63 -2.27
CA MET A 440 -1.49 8.05 -3.12
C MET A 440 -1.41 8.74 -4.47
N ASP A 441 -2.55 9.20 -5.03
CA ASP A 441 -2.57 9.94 -6.30
C ASP A 441 -2.00 11.36 -6.11
N LEU A 442 -2.32 12.02 -4.99
CA LEU A 442 -1.81 13.34 -4.62
C LEU A 442 -0.30 13.33 -4.36
N VAL A 443 0.18 12.47 -3.45
CA VAL A 443 1.59 12.40 -3.04
C VAL A 443 2.50 12.02 -4.20
N ILE A 444 2.16 10.96 -4.94
CA ILE A 444 2.97 10.52 -6.08
C ILE A 444 2.81 11.45 -7.28
N GLY A 445 1.64 12.06 -7.47
CA GLY A 445 1.43 13.09 -8.49
C GLY A 445 2.34 14.30 -8.26
N THR A 446 2.33 14.88 -7.07
CA THR A 446 3.18 16.03 -6.71
C THR A 446 4.66 15.69 -6.83
N HIS A 447 5.10 14.51 -6.35
CA HIS A 447 6.48 14.09 -6.52
C HIS A 447 6.87 13.88 -8.00
N LEU A 448 5.96 13.35 -8.83
CA LEU A 448 6.18 13.17 -10.26
C LEU A 448 6.32 14.51 -11.00
N ILE A 449 5.57 15.55 -10.63
CA ILE A 449 5.76 16.92 -11.16
C ILE A 449 7.18 17.42 -10.86
N ASN A 450 7.67 17.21 -9.64
CA ASN A 450 9.04 17.59 -9.24
C ASN A 450 10.10 16.81 -10.03
N VAL A 451 9.92 15.50 -10.24
CA VAL A 451 10.81 14.67 -11.08
C VAL A 451 10.76 15.12 -12.55
N ALA A 452 9.57 15.41 -13.08
CA ALA A 452 9.39 15.92 -14.45
C ALA A 452 10.11 17.26 -14.64
N SER A 453 10.00 18.17 -13.67
CA SER A 453 10.73 19.44 -13.66
C SER A 453 12.25 19.22 -13.65
N ARG A 454 12.77 18.34 -12.77
CA ARG A 454 14.19 17.95 -12.72
C ARG A 454 14.70 17.35 -14.05
N LYS A 455 13.87 16.54 -14.73
CA LYS A 455 14.19 15.90 -16.02
C LYS A 455 13.86 16.77 -17.25
N ASN A 456 13.36 17.99 -17.06
CA ASN A 456 12.86 18.88 -18.11
C ASN A 456 11.84 18.22 -19.06
N VAL A 457 10.90 17.46 -18.49
CA VAL A 457 9.80 16.80 -19.20
C VAL A 457 8.47 17.45 -18.81
N GLY A 458 7.55 17.55 -19.77
CA GLY A 458 6.21 18.12 -19.58
C GLY A 458 6.02 19.44 -20.30
N THR A 459 4.76 19.82 -20.50
CA THR A 459 4.40 21.15 -21.01
C THR A 459 4.32 22.12 -19.84
N ARG A 460 5.14 23.17 -19.86
CA ARG A 460 5.07 24.27 -18.89
C ARG A 460 4.22 25.40 -19.44
N ILE A 461 3.31 25.91 -18.63
CA ILE A 461 2.49 27.09 -18.92
C ILE A 461 2.87 28.13 -17.87
N GLU A 462 3.63 29.13 -18.31
CA GLU A 462 4.03 30.27 -17.49
C GLU A 462 2.85 31.24 -17.30
N GLU A 463 2.86 31.98 -16.19
CA GLU A 463 1.84 32.98 -15.83
C GLU A 463 0.40 32.42 -15.73
N PHE A 464 0.27 31.12 -15.45
CA PHE A 464 -0.96 30.49 -14.95
C PHE A 464 -1.17 30.83 -13.47
#